data_AF-A0AA43GTY0-F1
#
_entry.id   AF-A0AA43GTY0-F1
#
_cell.length_a   1.000
_cell.length_b   1.000
_cell.length_c   1.000
_cell.angle_alpha   90.00
_cell.angle_beta   90.00
_cell.angle_gamma   90.00
#
_symmetry.space_group_name_H-M   'P 1'
#
loop_
_entity.id
_entity.type
_entity.pdbx_description
1 polymer ?
#
loop_
_entity_poly.entity_id
_entity_poly.type
_entity_poly.pdbx_seq_one_letter_code
_entity_poly.pdbx_strand_id
1 'polypeptide(L)' 'MTSGLRHERHSISVLKIHLVSVTKYRRKIFTHESLELIYKSFVEVLERWIFTY' A
#
# COMPACT_ATOMS: atom_id res chain seq x y z
N MET A 1 11.76 -19.77 12.64
CA MET A 1 11.01 -18.61 13.18
C MET A 1 10.51 -17.78 12.00
N THR A 2 9.46 -18.22 11.31
CA THR A 2 8.89 -17.55 10.12
C THR A 2 7.63 -16.78 10.54
N SER A 3 7.83 -15.59 11.09
CA SER A 3 6.75 -14.67 11.48
C SER A 3 6.30 -13.85 10.28
N GLY A 4 5.10 -14.12 9.75
CA GLY A 4 4.47 -13.23 8.75
C GLY A 4 3.66 -13.90 7.63
N LEU A 5 3.44 -15.21 7.66
CA LEU A 5 2.54 -15.87 6.71
C LEU A 5 1.08 -15.60 7.08
N ARG A 6 0.22 -15.29 6.11
CA ARG A 6 -1.24 -15.20 6.30
C ARG A 6 -1.82 -16.61 6.20
N HIS A 7 -2.53 -17.05 7.24
CA HIS A 7 -3.18 -18.35 7.30
C HIS A 7 -4.70 -18.18 7.17
N GLU A 8 -5.29 -18.84 6.19
CA GLU A 8 -6.73 -19.02 6.03
C GLU A 8 -7.09 -20.52 6.13
N ARG A 9 -8.38 -20.86 6.11
CA ARG A 9 -8.89 -22.24 6.33
C ARG A 9 -8.18 -23.32 5.51
N HIS A 10 -7.83 -23.01 4.25
CA HIS A 10 -7.18 -23.95 3.33
C HIS A 10 -6.04 -23.29 2.53
N SER A 11 -5.49 -22.17 3.01
CA SER A 11 -4.44 -21.44 2.29
C SER A 11 -3.44 -20.81 3.25
N ILE A 12 -2.16 -20.88 2.89
CA ILE A 12 -1.08 -20.18 3.58
C ILE A 12 -0.37 -19.37 2.52
N SER A 13 -0.38 -18.04 2.66
CA SER A 13 0.12 -17.16 1.61
C SER A 13 0.87 -15.96 2.16
N VAL A 14 1.80 -15.44 1.36
CA VAL A 14 2.41 -14.12 1.53
C VAL A 14 2.44 -13.44 0.18
N LEU A 15 1.80 -12.29 0.09
CA LEU A 15 1.80 -11.46 -1.09
C LEU A 15 2.64 -10.20 -0.81
N LYS A 16 3.72 -10.02 -1.58
CA LYS A 16 4.56 -8.82 -1.52
C LYS A 16 4.42 -8.10 -2.85
N ILE A 17 4.00 -6.83 -2.81
CA ILE A 17 3.79 -6.01 -4.00
C ILE A 17 4.64 -4.75 -3.85
N HIS A 18 5.39 -4.41 -4.91
CA HIS A 18 6.09 -3.14 -5.02
C HIS A 18 5.38 -2.29 -6.07
N LEU A 19 4.68 -1.24 -5.62
CA LEU A 19 3.93 -0.33 -6.49
C LEU A 19 4.74 0.95 -6.69
N VAL A 20 4.95 1.35 -7.94
CA VAL A 20 5.61 2.62 -8.30
C VAL A 20 4.62 3.46 -9.08
N SER A 21 4.35 4.68 -8.60
CA SER A 21 3.47 5.63 -9.27
C SER A 21 4.27 6.80 -9.84
N VAL A 22 3.87 7.29 -11.01
CA VAL A 22 4.47 8.45 -11.68
C VAL A 22 3.40 9.51 -11.95
N THR A 23 3.81 10.77 -11.93
CA THR A 23 2.91 11.86 -12.28
C THR A 23 2.51 11.80 -13.74
N LYS A 24 1.29 12.28 -14.03
CA LYS A 24 0.86 12.51 -15.40
C LYS A 24 1.89 13.40 -16.10
N TYR A 25 2.41 12.94 -17.24
CA TYR A 25 3.47 13.59 -18.02
C TYR A 25 4.84 13.69 -17.31
N ARG A 26 5.11 12.89 -16.28
CA ARG A 26 6.37 12.89 -15.50
C ARG A 26 6.79 14.28 -15.02
N ARG A 27 5.80 15.14 -14.74
CA ARG A 27 6.05 16.48 -14.21
C ARG A 27 6.69 16.37 -12.82
N LYS A 28 7.70 17.20 -12.55
CA LYS A 28 8.38 17.30 -11.24
C LYS A 28 7.53 18.11 -10.25
N ILE A 29 6.33 17.62 -9.97
CA ILE A 29 5.34 18.30 -9.10
C ILE A 29 5.25 17.69 -7.71
N PHE A 30 6.04 16.65 -7.42
CA PHE A 30 6.12 16.09 -6.08
C PHE A 30 6.87 17.06 -5.16
N THR A 31 6.11 17.76 -4.34
CA THR A 31 6.59 18.52 -3.17
C THR A 31 6.44 17.67 -1.91
N HIS A 32 7.12 18.06 -0.83
CA HIS A 32 7.02 17.37 0.47
C HIS A 32 5.57 17.26 0.94
N GLU A 33 4.80 18.34 0.87
CA GLU A 33 3.38 18.38 1.26
C GLU A 33 2.52 17.44 0.41
N SER A 34 2.76 17.40 -0.91
CA SER A 34 2.02 16.50 -1.79
C SER A 34 2.31 15.03 -1.48
N LEU A 35 3.55 14.70 -1.13
CA LEU A 35 3.94 13.35 -0.75
C LEU A 35 3.31 12.94 0.58
N GLU A 36 3.25 13.87 1.55
CA GLU A 36 2.61 13.62 2.84
C GLU A 36 1.09 13.39 2.69
N LEU A 37 0.42 14.19 1.86
CA LEU A 37 -1.00 14.00 1.55
C LEU A 37 -1.24 12.65 0.87
N ILE A 38 -0.44 12.31 -0.14
CA ILE A 38 -0.52 11.03 -0.83
C ILE A 38 -0.34 9.88 0.17
N TYR A 39 0.66 9.96 1.04
CA TYR A 39 0.89 8.95 2.08
C TYR A 39 -0.34 8.76 2.98
N LYS A 40 -0.90 9.86 3.51
CA LYS A 40 -2.10 9.82 4.35
C LYS A 40 -3.29 9.18 3.63
N SER A 41 -3.54 9.57 2.37
CA SER A 41 -4.61 8.98 1.57
C SER A 41 -4.41 7.49 1.31
N PHE A 42 -3.18 7.04 1.04
CA PHE A 42 -2.90 5.62 0.88
C PHE A 42 -3.12 4.83 2.17
N VAL A 43 -2.69 5.36 3.32
CA VAL A 43 -2.90 4.71 4.62
C VAL A 43 -4.40 4.56 4.91
N GLU A 44 -5.19 5.61 4.71
CA GLU A 44 -6.65 5.57 4.91
C GLU A 44 -7.33 4.50 4.03
N VAL A 45 -6.93 4.42 2.75
CA VAL A 45 -7.45 3.39 1.84
C VAL A 45 -7.01 1.99 2.28
N LEU A 46 -5.76 1.81 2.68
CA LEU A 46 -5.25 0.51 3.15
C LEU A 46 -5.96 0.04 4.42
N GLU A 47 -6.20 0.92 5.38
CA GLU A 47 -6.96 0.61 6.60
C GLU A 47 -8.38 0.14 6.26
N ARG A 48 -9.05 0.82 5.34
CA ARG A 48 -10.39 0.43 4.89
C ARG A 48 -10.40 -0.95 4.22
N TRP A 49 -9.43 -1.22 3.35
CA TRP A 49 -9.36 -2.51 2.64
C TRP A 49 -8.96 -3.66 3.55
N ILE A 50 -8.03 -3.44 4.48
CA ILE A 50 -7.58 -4.47 5.43
C ILE A 50 -8.68 -4.85 6.42
N PHE A 51 -9.52 -3.89 6.84
CA PHE A 51 -10.64 -4.18 7.77
C PHE A 51 -11.84 -4.86 7.10
N THR A 52 -11.90 -4.90 5.77
CA THR A 52 -13.06 -5.46 5.04
C THR A 52 -12.97 -6.99 4.83
N TYR A 53 -11.97 -7.67 5.43
CA TYR A 53 -11.79 -9.13 5.29
C TYR A 53 -11.54 -9.84 6.63
#